data_AF-A0A171A3L2-F1
#
_entry.id   AF-A0A171A3L2-F1
#
_cell.length_a   1.000
_cell.length_b   1.000
_cell.length_c   1.000
_cell.angle_alpha   90.00
_cell.angle_beta   90.00
_cell.angle_gamma   90.00
#
_symmetry.space_group_name_H-M   'P 1'
#
loop_
_entity.id
_entity.type
_entity.pdbx_description
1 polymer ?
#
loop_
_entity_poly.entity_id
_entity_poly.type
_entity_poly.pdbx_seq_one_letter_code
_entity_poly.pdbx_strand_id
1 'polypeptide(L)' 'ILLADILHSGGKSNKCTECEYSSRYSGNLKAHMRTHSGVKPYKCSECDYSCTTNGSLTQHKRIHTGEKPYKCNECDY' A
#
# COMPACT_ATOMS: atom_id res chain seq x y z
N ILE A 1 26.63 28.94 10.02
CA ILE A 1 25.76 27.84 10.49
C ILE A 1 24.56 27.80 9.55
N LEU A 2 24.45 26.73 8.78
CA LEU A 2 23.49 26.55 7.69
C LEU A 2 22.04 26.63 8.21
N LEU A 3 21.29 27.66 7.86
CA LEU A 3 19.82 27.64 7.98
C LEU A 3 19.25 26.93 6.75
N ALA A 4 19.46 25.62 6.70
CA ALA A 4 18.83 24.74 5.74
C ALA A 4 17.44 24.35 6.25
N ASP A 5 16.54 25.32 6.38
CA ASP A 5 15.11 25.04 6.49
C ASP A 5 14.49 25.23 5.11
N ILE A 6 14.80 24.27 4.23
CA ILE A 6 13.96 23.99 3.07
C ILE A 6 12.58 23.69 3.65
N LEU A 7 11.71 24.69 3.63
CA LEU A 7 10.29 24.56 3.93
C LEU A 7 9.76 23.39 3.10
N HIS A 8 9.59 22.24 3.75
CA HIS A 8 8.89 21.10 3.18
C HIS A 8 7.53 21.62 2.71
N SER A 9 7.37 21.69 1.39
CA SER A 9 6.18 22.22 0.75
C SER A 9 4.96 21.57 1.39
N GLY A 10 4.13 22.39 2.05
CA GLY A 10 2.86 21.97 2.66
C GLY A 10 1.89 21.47 1.60
N GLY A 11 2.11 20.26 1.11
CA GLY A 11 1.21 19.57 0.21
C GLY A 11 -0.07 19.27 0.96
N LYS A 12 -1.21 19.77 0.47
CA LYS A 12 -2.54 19.48 0.98
C LYS A 12 -2.69 17.96 1.20
N SER A 13 -2.79 17.54 2.46
CA SER A 13 -3.03 16.15 2.83
C SER A 13 -4.52 15.87 2.91
N ASN A 14 -4.91 14.69 2.45
CA ASN A 14 -6.27 14.16 2.55
C ASN A 14 -6.33 13.30 3.83
N LYS A 15 -7.15 13.74 4.79
CA LYS A 15 -7.29 13.12 6.11
C LYS A 15 -8.46 12.13 6.12
N CYS A 16 -8.30 11.03 6.85
CA CYS A 16 -9.40 10.13 7.17
C CYS A 16 -10.35 10.79 8.18
N THR A 17 -11.63 10.47 8.09
CA THR A 17 -12.67 10.95 9.02
C THR A 17 -12.84 10.02 10.22
N GLU A 18 -12.43 8.76 10.11
CA GLU A 18 -12.65 7.72 11.12
C GLU A 18 -11.41 7.42 11.97
N CYS A 19 -10.24 7.94 11.58
CA CYS A 19 -8.98 7.78 12.32
C CYS A 19 -7.96 8.87 11.96
N GLU A 20 -6.79 8.83 12.59
CA GLU A 20 -5.72 9.82 12.40
C GLU A 20 -4.90 9.63 11.11
N TYR A 21 -5.24 8.63 10.28
CA TYR A 21 -4.55 8.40 9.02
C TYR A 21 -4.70 9.60 8.07
N SER A 22 -3.61 9.99 7.43
CA SER A 22 -3.64 11.00 6.36
C SER A 22 -2.67 10.62 5.25
N SER A 23 -2.97 11.06 4.04
CA SER A 23 -2.10 10.84 2.89
C SER A 23 -2.10 12.03 1.94
N ARG A 24 -0.97 12.25 1.26
CA ARG A 24 -0.87 13.28 0.23
C ARG A 24 -1.74 12.98 -1.00
N TYR A 25 -2.03 11.71 -1.26
CA TYR A 25 -2.72 11.25 -2.45
C TYR A 25 -4.15 10.79 -2.14
N SER A 26 -5.15 11.40 -2.79
CA SER A 26 -6.56 11.03 -2.60
C SER A 26 -6.85 9.56 -2.89
N GLY A 27 -6.14 8.95 -3.84
CA GLY A 27 -6.23 7.53 -4.14
C GLY A 27 -5.83 6.63 -2.96
N ASN A 28 -4.81 7.03 -2.20
CA ASN A 28 -4.38 6.31 -1.00
C ASN A 28 -5.41 6.45 0.12
N LEU A 29 -5.97 7.64 0.32
CA LEU A 29 -7.06 7.82 1.27
C LEU A 29 -8.28 6.96 0.88
N LYS A 30 -8.69 6.95 -0.39
CA LYS A 30 -9.81 6.12 -0.87
C LYS A 30 -9.56 4.63 -0.64
N ALA A 31 -8.34 4.15 -0.87
CA ALA A 31 -7.96 2.78 -0.58
C ALA A 31 -7.96 2.50 0.93
N HIS A 32 -7.49 3.45 1.74
CA HIS A 32 -7.52 3.38 3.19
C HIS A 32 -8.95 3.29 3.73
N MET A 33 -9.93 4.04 3.20
CA MET A 33 -11.33 3.95 3.66
C MET A 33 -11.91 2.53 3.59
N ARG A 34 -11.34 1.65 2.74
CA ARG A 34 -11.73 0.23 2.66
C ARG A 34 -11.36 -0.57 3.91
N THR A 35 -10.42 -0.12 4.72
CA THR A 35 -10.08 -0.76 6.01
C THR A 35 -11.17 -0.56 7.04
N HIS A 36 -11.91 0.56 6.95
CA HIS A 36 -13.06 0.83 7.82
C HIS A 36 -14.32 0.09 7.34
N SER A 37 -14.57 0.07 6.02
CA SER A 37 -15.77 -0.60 5.48
C SER A 37 -15.64 -2.13 5.35
N GLY A 38 -14.42 -2.67 5.46
CA GLY A 38 -14.14 -4.08 5.23
C GLY A 38 -14.24 -4.53 3.77
N VAL A 39 -14.48 -3.61 2.83
CA VAL A 39 -14.63 -3.92 1.40
C VAL A 39 -13.31 -4.37 0.81
N LYS A 40 -13.26 -5.60 0.29
CA LYS A 40 -12.09 -6.20 -0.35
C LYS A 40 -12.39 -6.52 -1.81
N PRO A 41 -12.26 -5.55 -2.72
CA PRO A 41 -12.71 -5.70 -4.10
C PRO A 41 -11.78 -6.60 -4.93
N TYR A 42 -10.53 -6.78 -4.51
CA TYR A 42 -9.56 -7.60 -5.22
C TYR A 42 -9.57 -9.00 -4.65
N LYS A 43 -10.04 -9.96 -5.45
CA LYS A 43 -10.17 -11.38 -5.06
C LYS A 43 -9.15 -12.23 -5.81
N CYS A 44 -8.59 -13.21 -5.12
CA CYS A 44 -7.78 -14.24 -5.76
C CYS A 44 -8.70 -15.19 -6.53
N SER A 45 -8.27 -15.62 -7.71
CA SER A 45 -8.99 -16.59 -8.53
C SER A 45 -8.71 -18.04 -8.12
N GLU A 46 -7.67 -18.27 -7.31
CA GLU A 46 -7.15 -19.59 -6.97
C GLU A 46 -7.44 -19.99 -5.51
N CYS A 47 -7.87 -19.05 -4.68
CA CYS A 47 -8.25 -19.28 -3.28
C CYS A 47 -9.20 -18.18 -2.77
N ASP A 48 -9.70 -18.33 -1.54
CA ASP A 48 -10.64 -17.37 -0.93
C ASP A 48 -10.01 -16.05 -0.44
N TYR A 49 -8.73 -15.82 -0.75
CA TYR A 49 -8.05 -14.60 -0.34
C TYR A 49 -8.60 -13.37 -1.07
N SER A 50 -8.79 -12.29 -0.31
CA SER A 50 -9.18 -10.98 -0.85
C SER A 50 -8.51 -9.82 -0.11
N CYS A 51 -8.26 -8.72 -0.82
CA CYS A 51 -7.56 -7.55 -0.29
C CYS A 51 -8.11 -6.22 -0.83
N THR A 52 -7.65 -5.13 -0.23
CA THR A 52 -8.14 -3.77 -0.50
C THR A 52 -7.44 -3.07 -1.66
N THR A 53 -6.27 -3.57 -2.10
CA THR A 53 -5.49 -3.00 -3.19
C THR A 53 -5.06 -4.06 -4.21
N ASN A 54 -4.86 -3.62 -5.46
CA ASN A 54 -4.38 -4.50 -6.54
C ASN A 54 -2.94 -4.97 -6.29
N GLY A 55 -2.06 -4.09 -5.78
CA GLY A 55 -0.66 -4.45 -5.52
C GLY A 55 -0.53 -5.59 -4.49
N SER A 56 -1.36 -5.57 -3.44
CA SER A 56 -1.45 -6.68 -2.48
C SER A 56 -1.91 -7.97 -3.15
N LEU A 57 -2.85 -7.93 -4.10
CA LEU A 57 -3.29 -9.13 -4.82
C LEU A 57 -2.17 -9.67 -5.73
N THR A 58 -1.47 -8.80 -6.45
CA THR A 58 -0.34 -9.20 -7.30
C THR A 58 0.76 -9.86 -6.48
N GLN A 59 1.11 -9.29 -5.32
CA GLN A 59 2.07 -9.90 -4.40
C GLN A 59 1.56 -11.25 -3.88
N HIS A 60 0.30 -11.32 -3.45
CA HIS A 60 -0.31 -12.55 -2.97
C HIS A 60 -0.21 -13.68 -4.01
N LYS A 61 -0.48 -13.41 -5.29
CA LYS A 61 -0.41 -14.43 -6.36
C LYS A 61 0.95 -15.13 -6.45
N ARG A 62 2.03 -14.50 -5.98
CA ARG A 62 3.38 -15.12 -5.96
C ARG A 62 3.45 -16.36 -5.08
N ILE A 63 2.56 -16.53 -4.11
CA ILE A 63 2.51 -17.74 -3.30
C ILE A 63 2.06 -18.96 -4.11
N HIS A 64 1.24 -18.76 -5.14
CA HIS A 64 0.74 -19.83 -6.00
C HIS A 64 1.74 -20.17 -7.09
N THR A 65 2.42 -19.15 -7.63
CA THR A 65 3.43 -19.34 -8.69
C THR A 65 4.81 -19.73 -8.14
N GLY A 66 5.09 -19.46 -6.87
CA GLY A 66 6.42 -19.61 -6.28
C GLY A 66 7.45 -18.57 -6.75
N GLU A 67 7.03 -17.50 -7.43
CA GLU A 67 7.92 -16.45 -7.94
C GLU A 67 8.66 -15.73 -6.80
N LYS A 68 10.00 -15.65 -6.91
CA LYS A 68 10.88 -14.91 -5.99
C LYS A 68 11.64 -13.83 -6.76
N PRO A 69 11.06 -12.62 -6.91
CA PRO A 69 11.64 -11.57 -7.74
C PRO A 69 12.80 -10.84 -7.07
N TYR A 70 12.87 -10.88 -5.74
CA TYR A 70 13.96 -10.30 -4.98
C TYR A 70 14.97 -11.40 -4.70
N LYS A 71 16.23 -11.15 -5.05
CA LYS A 71 17.36 -12.04 -4.80
C LYS A 71 18.39 -11.26 -3.99
N CYS A 72 18.96 -11.90 -2.98
CA CYS A 72 20.18 -11.39 -2.38
C CYS A 72 21.36 -11.61 -3.33
N ASN A 73 22.31 -10.68 -3.39
CA ASN A 73 23.54 -10.86 -4.18
C ASN A 73 24.67 -11.46 -3.34
N GLU A 74 24.51 -11.55 -2.02
CA GLU A 74 25.48 -12.12 -1.09
C GLU A 74 25.14 -13.57 -0.70
N CYS A 75 23.90 -14.00 -0.93
CA CYS A 75 23.48 -15.38 -0.77
C CYS A 75 22.48 -15.77 -1.86
N ASP A 76 22.48 -17.03 -2.29
CA ASP A 76 21.54 -17.57 -3.30
C ASP A 76 20.11 -17.78 -2.73
N TYR A 77 19.69 -16.97 -1.76
CA TYR A 77 18.37 -16.96 -1.14
C TYR A 77 17.68 -15.59 -1.21
#